data_AF-A0A9X8YQB9-F1
#
_entry.id   AF-A0A9X8YQB9-F1
#
_cell.length_a   1.000
_cell.length_b   1.000
_cell.length_c   1.000
_cell.angle_alpha   90.00
_cell.angle_beta   90.00
_cell.angle_gamma   90.00
#
_symmetry.space_group_name_H-M   'P 1'
#
loop_
_entity.id
_entity.type
_entity.pdbx_description
1 polymer ?
#
loop_
_entity_poly.entity_id
_entity_poly.type
_entity_poly.pdbx_seq_one_letter_code
_entity_poly.pdbx_strand_id
1 'polypeptide(L)'
;ASKPPEMLLTHPLPDSRLSDARNRANQMPKHIVQSSQDYLMAKVRALGMYSSEGYGLNEELLGSLSKGNVREQAAAKYGRAILFYEAKKYDDARNIIQPMLAQDAKNVWLIDLMTDIDLGQKRAPQAIARLQAANAAQNNNPVLQLNLANAYVEGNQPAQASKILNRYTFAHPDDPNGWDLLAQASAAQGLRDEELSARAESLALTGRLDQAIGLLSNASSLQKLGSLKQARYDARIDQLRQLQQRFRQYQRS
;
A
#
# COMPACT_ATOMS: atom_id res chain seq x y z
N ALA A 1 6.04 17.92 -33.50
CA ALA A 1 7.25 17.49 -32.78
C ALA A 1 6.82 16.86 -31.45
N SER A 2 7.28 15.65 -31.12
CA SER A 2 6.91 14.99 -29.86
C SER A 2 7.64 15.64 -28.69
N LYS A 3 6.93 15.94 -27.60
CA LYS A 3 7.54 16.39 -26.33
C LYS A 3 8.52 15.29 -25.85
N PRO A 4 9.77 15.64 -25.48
CA PRO A 4 10.71 14.64 -24.96
C PRO A 4 10.21 14.11 -23.60
N PRO A 5 10.51 12.84 -23.24
CA PRO A 5 10.20 12.31 -21.92
C PRO A 5 10.80 13.19 -20.81
N GLU A 6 10.04 13.44 -19.74
CA GLU A 6 10.43 14.38 -18.68
C GLU A 6 11.73 14.00 -17.96
N MET A 7 12.01 12.71 -17.83
CA MET A 7 13.29 12.22 -17.30
C MET A 7 14.49 12.79 -18.08
N LEU A 8 14.35 13.00 -19.40
CA LEU A 8 15.44 13.54 -20.23
C LEU A 8 15.65 15.04 -20.03
N LEU A 9 14.70 15.75 -19.40
CA LEU A 9 14.85 17.17 -19.05
C LEU A 9 15.75 17.35 -17.82
N THR A 10 15.64 16.45 -16.82
CA THR A 10 16.47 16.47 -15.61
C THR A 10 17.75 15.64 -15.77
N HIS A 11 17.73 14.64 -16.65
CA HIS A 11 18.87 13.77 -16.95
C HIS A 11 19.12 13.75 -18.47
N PRO A 12 19.75 14.79 -19.04
CA PRO A 12 20.00 14.87 -20.48
C PRO A 12 20.66 13.60 -21.04
N LEU A 13 20.16 13.12 -22.18
CA LEU A 13 20.68 11.94 -22.88
C LEU A 13 21.25 12.33 -24.25
N PRO A 14 22.40 13.03 -24.29
CA PRO A 14 23.11 13.28 -25.55
C PRO A 14 23.69 11.99 -26.12
N ASP A 15 23.99 11.97 -27.42
CA ASP A 15 24.57 10.80 -28.10
C ASP A 15 25.89 10.34 -27.48
N SER A 16 26.68 11.26 -26.92
CA SER A 16 27.90 10.96 -26.18
C SER A 16 27.63 10.09 -24.94
N ARG A 17 26.54 10.37 -24.20
CA ARG A 17 26.14 9.58 -23.02
C ARG A 17 25.66 8.18 -23.42
N LEU A 18 24.91 8.07 -24.52
CA LEU A 18 24.48 6.78 -25.04
C LEU A 18 25.67 5.94 -25.52
N SER A 19 26.62 6.57 -26.20
CA SER A 19 27.85 5.91 -26.69
C SER A 19 28.73 5.43 -25.55
N ASP A 20 28.97 6.28 -24.53
CA ASP A 20 29.74 5.89 -23.34
C ASP A 20 29.07 4.75 -22.56
N ALA A 21 27.75 4.82 -22.35
CA ALA A 21 27.00 3.76 -21.66
C ALA A 21 27.10 2.40 -22.38
N ARG A 22 26.96 2.38 -23.71
CA ARG A 22 27.14 1.16 -24.52
C ARG A 22 28.57 0.64 -24.45
N ASN A 23 29.56 1.51 -24.57
CA ASN A 23 30.98 1.12 -24.50
C ASN A 23 31.31 0.47 -23.14
N ARG A 24 30.84 1.04 -22.03
CA ARG A 24 31.02 0.45 -20.70
C ARG A 24 30.32 -0.90 -20.56
N ALA A 25 29.07 -1.02 -21.02
CA ALA A 25 28.34 -2.28 -20.95
C ALA A 25 29.03 -3.39 -21.77
N ASN A 26 29.59 -3.06 -22.93
CA ASN A 26 30.31 -4.01 -23.77
C ASN A 26 31.64 -4.51 -23.18
N GLN A 27 32.24 -3.76 -22.25
CA GLN A 27 33.46 -4.17 -21.54
C GLN A 27 33.17 -5.12 -20.37
N MET A 28 31.92 -5.24 -19.93
CA MET A 28 31.51 -6.13 -18.85
C MET A 28 31.18 -7.53 -19.39
N PRO A 29 31.33 -8.59 -18.58
CA PRO A 29 30.85 -9.91 -18.94
C PRO A 29 29.34 -9.90 -19.21
N LYS A 30 28.90 -10.70 -20.19
CA LYS A 30 27.47 -10.83 -20.50
C LYS A 30 26.76 -11.61 -19.38
N HIS A 31 25.85 -10.95 -18.68
CA HIS A 31 24.98 -11.58 -17.68
C HIS A 31 23.55 -11.67 -18.20
N ILE A 32 23.04 -12.90 -18.37
CA ILE A 32 21.63 -13.14 -18.70
C ILE A 32 20.89 -13.38 -17.39
N VAL A 33 20.22 -12.35 -16.89
CA VAL A 33 19.42 -12.42 -15.65
C VAL A 33 17.95 -12.37 -16.01
N GLN A 34 17.19 -13.34 -15.53
CA GLN A 34 15.74 -13.32 -15.64
C GLN A 34 15.15 -12.45 -14.53
N SER A 35 14.15 -11.66 -14.87
CA SER A 35 13.40 -10.88 -13.88
C SER A 35 12.80 -11.76 -12.78
N SER A 36 12.73 -11.22 -11.57
CA SER A 36 12.03 -11.86 -10.46
C SER A 36 10.52 -11.88 -10.71
N GLN A 37 9.82 -12.81 -10.07
CA GLN A 37 8.36 -12.84 -10.09
C GLN A 37 7.77 -11.54 -9.53
N ASP A 38 8.33 -11.06 -8.42
CA ASP A 38 7.87 -9.85 -7.73
C ASP A 38 7.98 -8.61 -8.61
N TYR A 39 9.07 -8.47 -9.38
CA TYR A 39 9.18 -7.35 -10.33
C TYR A 39 8.05 -7.39 -11.37
N LEU A 40 7.75 -8.57 -11.91
CA LEU A 40 6.72 -8.72 -12.94
C LEU A 40 5.32 -8.49 -12.36
N MET A 41 5.03 -9.00 -11.16
CA MET A 41 3.76 -8.78 -10.45
C MET A 41 3.58 -7.31 -10.06
N ALA A 42 4.63 -6.66 -9.54
CA ALA A 42 4.63 -5.23 -9.24
C ALA A 42 4.37 -4.40 -10.51
N LYS A 43 5.03 -4.73 -11.62
CA LYS A 43 4.85 -4.04 -12.90
C LYS A 43 3.40 -4.10 -13.37
N VAL A 44 2.78 -5.29 -13.40
CA VAL A 44 1.39 -5.41 -13.86
C VAL A 44 0.40 -4.79 -12.87
N ARG A 45 0.68 -4.82 -11.55
CA ARG A 45 -0.16 -4.14 -10.56
C ARG A 45 -0.10 -2.62 -10.71
N ALA A 46 1.10 -2.06 -10.86
CA ALA A 46 1.28 -0.62 -11.07
C ALA A 46 0.54 -0.14 -12.32
N LEU A 47 0.68 -0.88 -13.42
CA LEU A 47 0.00 -0.55 -14.68
C LEU A 47 -1.51 -0.83 -14.64
N GLY A 48 -1.97 -1.80 -13.84
CA GLY A 48 -3.38 -2.19 -13.79
C GLY A 48 -4.23 -1.36 -12.84
N MET A 49 -3.66 -0.92 -11.72
CA MET A 49 -4.40 -0.24 -10.63
C MET A 49 -4.09 1.25 -10.50
N TYR A 50 -2.90 1.70 -10.93
CA TYR A 50 -2.40 3.05 -10.60
C TYR A 50 -1.93 3.85 -11.82
N SER A 51 -2.20 3.37 -13.04
CA SER A 51 -1.82 4.07 -14.26
C SER A 51 -2.75 5.23 -14.58
N SER A 52 -2.20 6.30 -15.16
CA SER A 52 -2.99 7.32 -15.84
C SER A 52 -3.57 6.80 -17.16
N GLU A 53 -4.61 7.49 -17.63
CA GLU A 53 -5.26 7.21 -18.91
C GLU A 53 -4.23 7.16 -20.06
N GLY A 54 -4.27 6.10 -20.86
CA GLY A 54 -3.34 5.85 -21.97
C GLY A 54 -2.02 5.16 -21.60
N TYR A 55 -1.71 4.99 -20.32
CA TYR A 55 -0.50 4.30 -19.84
C TYR A 55 -0.80 3.02 -19.04
N GLY A 56 -2.04 2.55 -19.10
CA GLY A 56 -2.50 1.39 -18.35
C GLY A 56 -2.08 0.05 -18.91
N LEU A 57 -2.26 -0.97 -18.08
CA LEU A 57 -2.07 -2.36 -18.44
C LEU A 57 -3.00 -2.70 -19.61
N ASN A 58 -2.43 -3.23 -20.69
CA ASN A 58 -3.15 -3.56 -21.91
C ASN A 58 -2.94 -5.02 -22.34
N GLU A 59 -3.83 -5.51 -23.21
CA GLU A 59 -3.78 -6.90 -23.69
C GLU A 59 -2.54 -7.19 -24.55
N GLU A 60 -1.91 -6.20 -25.15
CA GLU A 60 -0.66 -6.39 -25.90
C GLU A 60 0.48 -6.83 -24.95
N LEU A 61 0.67 -6.10 -23.85
CA LEU A 61 1.67 -6.43 -22.83
C LEU A 61 1.37 -7.79 -22.19
N LEU A 62 0.11 -8.03 -21.82
CA LEU A 62 -0.30 -9.32 -21.24
C LEU A 62 -0.15 -10.48 -22.23
N GLY A 63 -0.44 -10.24 -23.51
CA GLY A 63 -0.22 -11.18 -24.60
C GLY A 63 1.25 -11.52 -24.77
N SER A 64 2.14 -10.53 -24.75
CA SER A 64 3.59 -10.73 -24.78
C SER A 64 4.07 -11.57 -23.60
N LEU A 65 3.72 -11.18 -22.37
CA LEU A 65 4.09 -11.90 -21.15
C LEU A 65 3.56 -13.34 -21.14
N SER A 66 2.36 -13.59 -21.68
CA SER A 66 1.77 -14.92 -21.75
C SER A 66 2.51 -15.90 -22.67
N LYS A 67 3.35 -15.41 -23.58
CA LYS A 67 4.22 -16.22 -24.45
C LYS A 67 5.63 -16.40 -23.87
N GLY A 68 5.91 -15.77 -22.73
CA GLY A 68 7.21 -15.78 -22.07
C GLY A 68 7.44 -17.01 -21.19
N ASN A 69 8.39 -16.88 -20.28
CA ASN A 69 8.70 -17.92 -19.29
C ASN A 69 7.60 -18.06 -18.22
N VAL A 70 7.69 -19.06 -17.35
CA VAL A 70 6.68 -19.36 -16.32
C VAL A 70 6.34 -18.14 -15.44
N ARG A 71 7.33 -17.29 -15.12
CA ARG A 71 7.12 -16.11 -14.28
C ARG A 71 6.33 -15.02 -15.00
N GLU A 72 6.64 -14.82 -16.27
CA GLU A 72 5.94 -13.89 -17.16
C GLU A 72 4.50 -14.35 -17.39
N GLN A 73 4.29 -15.65 -17.61
CA GLN A 73 2.96 -16.24 -17.74
C GLN A 73 2.13 -16.05 -16.46
N ALA A 74 2.73 -16.27 -15.28
CA ALA A 74 2.07 -16.03 -13.99
C ALA A 74 1.71 -14.55 -13.80
N ALA A 75 2.61 -13.63 -14.16
CA ALA A 75 2.34 -12.20 -14.12
C ALA A 75 1.25 -11.78 -15.12
N ALA A 76 1.19 -12.39 -16.31
CA ALA A 76 0.12 -12.15 -17.27
C ALA A 76 -1.25 -12.58 -16.73
N LYS A 77 -1.32 -13.76 -16.09
CA LYS A 77 -2.57 -14.23 -15.44
C LYS A 77 -2.98 -13.29 -14.30
N TYR A 78 -2.04 -12.94 -13.42
CA TYR A 78 -2.27 -12.00 -12.34
C TYR A 78 -2.75 -10.62 -12.85
N GLY A 79 -2.11 -10.08 -13.88
CA GLY A 79 -2.52 -8.83 -14.52
C GLY A 79 -3.91 -8.88 -15.13
N ARG A 80 -4.31 -9.98 -15.78
CA ARG A 80 -5.70 -10.16 -16.25
C ARG A 80 -6.70 -10.18 -15.10
N ALA A 81 -6.37 -10.87 -14.00
CA ALA A 81 -7.24 -10.88 -12.82
C ALA A 81 -7.41 -9.48 -12.22
N ILE A 82 -6.35 -8.66 -12.22
CA ILE A 82 -6.45 -7.24 -11.82
C ILE A 82 -7.43 -6.50 -12.73
N LEU A 83 -7.34 -6.64 -14.06
CA LEU A 83 -8.27 -5.98 -14.98
C LEU A 83 -9.73 -6.43 -14.76
N PHE A 84 -9.96 -7.71 -14.48
CA PHE A 84 -11.29 -8.20 -14.10
C PHE A 84 -11.77 -7.61 -12.77
N TYR A 85 -10.89 -7.52 -11.77
CA TYR A 85 -11.19 -6.91 -10.47
C TYR A 85 -11.56 -5.43 -10.62
N GLU A 86 -10.76 -4.64 -11.35
CA GLU A 86 -11.04 -3.21 -11.63
C GLU A 86 -12.37 -3.03 -12.38
N ALA A 87 -12.69 -3.97 -13.29
CA ALA A 87 -13.98 -4.03 -13.98
C ALA A 87 -15.14 -4.56 -13.11
N LYS A 88 -14.91 -4.81 -11.81
CA LYS A 88 -15.86 -5.41 -10.85
C LYS A 88 -16.39 -6.80 -11.25
N LYS A 89 -15.70 -7.48 -12.16
CA LYS A 89 -15.97 -8.86 -12.58
C LYS A 89 -15.28 -9.83 -11.63
N TYR A 90 -15.73 -9.84 -10.38
CA TYR A 90 -15.06 -10.54 -9.29
C TYR A 90 -14.99 -12.06 -9.48
N ASP A 91 -16.00 -12.68 -10.09
CA ASP A 91 -15.99 -14.12 -10.36
C ASP A 91 -14.95 -14.49 -11.42
N ASP A 92 -14.80 -13.69 -12.49
CA ASP A 92 -13.75 -13.89 -13.50
C ASP A 92 -12.35 -13.74 -12.90
N ALA A 93 -12.15 -12.70 -12.07
CA ALA A 93 -10.89 -12.50 -11.34
C ALA A 93 -10.58 -13.69 -10.41
N ARG A 94 -11.59 -14.18 -9.66
CA ARG A 94 -11.46 -15.33 -8.78
C ARG A 94 -11.08 -16.59 -9.52
N ASN A 95 -11.72 -16.86 -10.66
CA ASN A 95 -11.46 -18.05 -11.48
C ASN A 95 -10.00 -18.13 -11.95
N ILE A 96 -9.33 -16.97 -12.09
CA ILE A 96 -7.90 -16.91 -12.40
C ILE A 96 -7.04 -17.09 -11.14
N ILE A 97 -7.33 -16.37 -10.06
CA ILE A 97 -6.45 -16.34 -8.87
C ILE A 97 -6.56 -17.60 -8.02
N GLN A 98 -7.74 -18.21 -7.91
CA GLN A 98 -7.96 -19.36 -7.04
C GLN A 98 -7.05 -20.56 -7.38
N PRO A 99 -6.90 -20.99 -8.66
CA PRO A 99 -5.95 -22.04 -9.02
C PRO A 99 -4.49 -21.64 -8.76
N MET A 100 -4.13 -20.38 -8.97
CA MET A 100 -2.76 -19.89 -8.72
C MET A 100 -2.44 -19.93 -7.22
N LEU A 101 -3.39 -19.51 -6.38
CA LEU A 101 -3.25 -19.54 -4.93
C LEU A 101 -3.21 -20.98 -4.38
N ALA A 102 -3.91 -21.92 -5.02
CA ALA A 102 -3.81 -23.34 -4.66
C ALA A 102 -2.40 -23.92 -4.94
N GLN A 103 -1.69 -23.40 -5.94
CA GLN A 103 -0.32 -23.79 -6.27
C GLN A 103 0.72 -23.12 -5.37
N ASP A 104 0.49 -21.85 -5.00
CA ASP A 104 1.38 -21.08 -4.13
C ASP A 104 0.57 -20.33 -3.07
N ALA A 105 0.16 -21.07 -2.03
CA ALA A 105 -0.70 -20.56 -0.96
C ALA A 105 -0.03 -19.49 -0.08
N LYS A 106 1.28 -19.27 -0.23
CA LYS A 106 2.05 -18.27 0.53
C LYS A 106 2.28 -16.98 -0.25
N ASN A 107 1.92 -16.95 -1.53
CA ASN A 107 2.15 -15.78 -2.38
C ASN A 107 1.35 -14.56 -1.92
N VAL A 108 2.01 -13.55 -1.37
CA VAL A 108 1.36 -12.36 -0.82
C VAL A 108 0.58 -11.57 -1.89
N TRP A 109 1.04 -11.53 -3.15
CA TRP A 109 0.34 -10.85 -4.24
C TRP A 109 -1.01 -11.48 -4.57
N LEU A 110 -1.07 -12.82 -4.49
CA LEU A 110 -2.30 -13.58 -4.75
C LEU A 110 -3.26 -13.53 -3.57
N ILE A 111 -2.74 -13.61 -2.35
CA ILE A 111 -3.53 -13.47 -1.11
C ILE A 111 -4.18 -12.08 -1.07
N ASP A 112 -3.42 -11.04 -1.36
CA ASP A 112 -3.86 -9.65 -1.41
C ASP A 112 -5.00 -9.46 -2.42
N LEU A 113 -4.80 -9.82 -3.70
CA LEU A 113 -5.87 -9.67 -4.70
C LEU A 113 -7.10 -10.55 -4.40
N MET A 114 -6.92 -11.77 -3.89
CA MET A 114 -8.06 -12.60 -3.47
C MET A 114 -8.81 -12.00 -2.28
N THR A 115 -8.13 -11.28 -1.40
CA THR A 115 -8.75 -10.50 -0.31
C THR A 115 -9.62 -9.41 -0.90
N ASP A 116 -9.10 -8.61 -1.82
CA ASP A 116 -9.85 -7.55 -2.48
C ASP A 116 -11.09 -8.09 -3.21
N ILE A 117 -10.95 -9.21 -3.92
CA ILE A 117 -12.07 -9.91 -4.58
C ILE A 117 -13.13 -10.36 -3.56
N ASP A 118 -12.72 -10.97 -2.45
CA ASP A 118 -13.65 -11.40 -1.39
C ASP A 118 -14.37 -10.20 -0.77
N LEU A 119 -13.67 -9.10 -0.47
CA LEU A 119 -14.26 -7.89 0.10
C LEU A 119 -15.22 -7.20 -0.87
N GLY A 120 -14.87 -7.14 -2.16
CA GLY A 120 -15.74 -6.65 -3.24
C GLY A 120 -17.05 -7.43 -3.37
N GLN A 121 -17.03 -8.73 -3.04
CA GLN A 121 -18.21 -9.61 -3.03
C GLN A 121 -18.87 -9.74 -1.64
N LYS A 122 -18.49 -8.92 -0.65
CA LYS A 122 -19.00 -8.99 0.73
C LYS A 122 -18.79 -10.35 1.41
N ARG A 123 -17.69 -11.03 1.05
CA ARG A 123 -17.21 -12.31 1.59
C ARG A 123 -16.07 -12.11 2.59
N ALA A 124 -16.23 -11.14 3.50
CA ALA A 124 -15.21 -10.84 4.52
C ALA A 124 -14.81 -12.03 5.39
N PRO A 125 -15.71 -12.94 5.82
CA PRO A 125 -15.31 -14.12 6.60
C PRO A 125 -14.29 -15.01 5.89
N GLN A 126 -14.43 -15.19 4.57
CA GLN A 126 -13.51 -15.97 3.75
C GLN A 126 -12.13 -15.30 3.66
N ALA A 127 -12.10 -13.97 3.46
CA ALA A 127 -10.88 -13.18 3.46
C ALA A 127 -10.14 -13.28 4.81
N ILE A 128 -10.86 -13.07 5.92
CA ILE A 128 -10.32 -13.13 7.28
C ILE A 128 -9.69 -14.51 7.55
N ALA A 129 -10.41 -15.59 7.26
CA ALA A 129 -9.92 -16.94 7.51
C ALA A 129 -8.61 -17.23 6.75
N ARG A 130 -8.53 -16.82 5.46
CA ARG A 130 -7.32 -16.96 4.66
C ARG A 130 -6.15 -16.15 5.23
N LEU A 131 -6.39 -14.90 5.58
CA LEU A 131 -5.37 -13.98 6.08
C LEU A 131 -4.86 -14.39 7.47
N GLN A 132 -5.72 -14.90 8.35
CA GLN A 132 -5.31 -15.46 9.64
C GLN A 132 -4.34 -16.64 9.45
N ALA A 133 -4.68 -17.58 8.56
CA ALA A 133 -3.83 -18.72 8.24
C ALA A 133 -2.48 -18.28 7.65
N ALA A 134 -2.50 -17.34 6.70
CA ALA A 134 -1.30 -16.81 6.06
C ALA A 134 -0.40 -16.05 7.04
N ASN A 135 -0.98 -15.19 7.89
CA ASN A 135 -0.23 -14.38 8.86
C ASN A 135 0.45 -15.24 9.92
N ALA A 136 -0.20 -16.32 10.37
CA ALA A 136 0.38 -17.30 11.28
C ALA A 136 1.59 -18.03 10.67
N ALA A 137 1.56 -18.29 9.36
CA ALA A 137 2.63 -19.01 8.65
C ALA A 137 3.82 -18.13 8.24
N GLN A 138 3.67 -16.80 8.19
CA GLN A 138 4.64 -15.87 7.59
C GLN A 138 5.18 -14.81 8.56
N ASN A 139 5.30 -15.14 9.85
CA ASN A 139 5.96 -14.30 10.86
C ASN A 139 5.52 -12.82 10.86
N ASN A 140 4.21 -12.53 10.92
CA ASN A 140 3.70 -11.16 11.03
C ASN A 140 4.13 -10.22 9.89
N ASN A 141 4.04 -10.69 8.64
CA ASN A 141 4.29 -9.86 7.46
C ASN A 141 3.38 -8.60 7.46
N PRO A 142 3.93 -7.37 7.36
CA PRO A 142 3.16 -6.13 7.41
C PRO A 142 2.00 -6.05 6.40
N VAL A 143 2.20 -6.55 5.18
CA VAL A 143 1.18 -6.56 4.13
C VAL A 143 -0.02 -7.45 4.53
N LEU A 144 0.25 -8.60 5.14
CA LEU A 144 -0.80 -9.49 5.61
C LEU A 144 -1.52 -8.92 6.83
N GLN A 145 -0.82 -8.22 7.73
CA GLN A 145 -1.44 -7.56 8.88
C GLN A 145 -2.39 -6.45 8.46
N LEU A 146 -1.97 -5.60 7.53
CA LEU A 146 -2.78 -4.49 7.03
C LEU A 146 -4.02 -5.00 6.28
N ASN A 147 -3.84 -5.99 5.40
CA ASN A 147 -4.96 -6.65 4.72
C ASN A 147 -5.93 -7.33 5.68
N LEU A 148 -5.42 -8.00 6.72
CA LEU A 148 -6.27 -8.63 7.74
C LEU A 148 -7.05 -7.59 8.54
N ALA A 149 -6.41 -6.48 8.91
CA ALA A 149 -7.07 -5.37 9.57
C ALA A 149 -8.17 -4.76 8.69
N ASN A 150 -7.89 -4.52 7.41
CA ASN A 150 -8.87 -4.03 6.44
C ASN A 150 -10.06 -5.01 6.33
N ALA A 151 -9.79 -6.31 6.20
CA ALA A 151 -10.84 -7.33 6.13
C ALA A 151 -11.69 -7.38 7.41
N TYR A 152 -11.11 -7.12 8.59
CA TYR A 152 -11.87 -6.99 9.82
C TYR A 152 -12.73 -5.72 9.86
N VAL A 153 -12.25 -4.59 9.35
CA VAL A 153 -13.06 -3.36 9.24
C VAL A 153 -14.26 -3.60 8.31
N GLU A 154 -14.02 -4.08 7.09
CA GLU A 154 -15.06 -4.39 6.10
C GLU A 154 -16.00 -5.53 6.56
N GLY A 155 -15.50 -6.43 7.41
CA GLY A 155 -16.26 -7.51 8.03
C GLY A 155 -17.04 -7.11 9.28
N ASN A 156 -17.18 -5.81 9.58
CA ASN A 156 -17.85 -5.27 10.77
C ASN A 156 -17.28 -5.80 12.10
N GLN A 157 -15.97 -6.03 12.15
CA GLN A 157 -15.22 -6.46 13.34
C GLN A 157 -14.11 -5.44 13.73
N PRO A 158 -14.46 -4.15 13.92
CA PRO A 158 -13.47 -3.08 14.09
C PRO A 158 -12.60 -3.22 15.35
N ALA A 159 -13.09 -3.90 16.39
CA ALA A 159 -12.32 -4.19 17.59
C ALA A 159 -11.14 -5.14 17.32
N GLN A 160 -11.29 -6.10 16.40
CA GLN A 160 -10.20 -6.99 16.00
C GLN A 160 -9.20 -6.24 15.11
N ALA A 161 -9.69 -5.41 14.19
CA ALA A 161 -8.85 -4.52 13.39
C ALA A 161 -7.98 -3.62 14.28
N SER A 162 -8.56 -2.96 15.27
CA SER A 162 -7.84 -2.04 16.15
C SER A 162 -6.74 -2.72 16.97
N LYS A 163 -6.92 -3.98 17.39
CA LYS A 163 -5.87 -4.73 18.08
C LYS A 163 -4.63 -4.94 17.21
N ILE A 164 -4.84 -5.22 15.92
CA ILE A 164 -3.75 -5.37 14.95
C ILE A 164 -3.13 -4.00 14.68
N LEU A 165 -3.96 -3.01 14.36
CA LEU A 165 -3.54 -1.69 13.91
C LEU A 165 -2.77 -0.92 14.99
N ASN A 166 -3.14 -1.02 16.27
CA ASN A 166 -2.38 -0.40 17.37
C ASN A 166 -0.94 -0.92 17.45
N ARG A 167 -0.70 -2.20 17.16
CA ARG A 167 0.66 -2.77 17.11
C ARG A 167 1.36 -2.39 15.80
N TYR A 168 0.61 -2.42 14.70
CA TYR A 168 1.11 -2.07 13.38
C TYR A 168 1.64 -0.63 13.33
N THR A 169 0.83 0.35 13.75
CA THR A 169 1.21 1.77 13.71
C THR A 169 2.32 2.10 14.70
N PHE A 170 2.48 1.31 15.76
CA PHE A 170 3.64 1.42 16.64
C PHE A 170 4.94 0.94 15.96
N ALA A 171 4.88 -0.16 15.19
CA ALA A 171 6.03 -0.70 14.48
C ALA A 171 6.34 0.02 13.15
N HIS A 172 5.31 0.59 12.53
CA HIS A 172 5.34 1.27 11.23
C HIS A 172 4.71 2.67 11.33
N PRO A 173 5.28 3.59 12.13
CA PRO A 173 4.69 4.90 12.39
C PRO A 173 4.62 5.80 11.15
N ASP A 174 5.42 5.50 10.12
CA ASP A 174 5.51 6.29 8.89
C ASP A 174 4.56 5.79 7.78
N ASP A 175 3.78 4.73 8.01
CA ASP A 175 2.80 4.21 7.05
C ASP A 175 1.41 4.83 7.28
N PRO A 176 0.94 5.74 6.41
CA PRO A 176 -0.36 6.39 6.57
C PRO A 176 -1.53 5.40 6.44
N ASN A 177 -1.38 4.27 5.73
CA ASN A 177 -2.48 3.32 5.57
C ASN A 177 -2.88 2.69 6.91
N GLY A 178 -1.89 2.42 7.78
CA GLY A 178 -2.13 1.90 9.11
C GLY A 178 -2.90 2.89 9.98
N TRP A 179 -2.53 4.17 9.93
CA TRP A 179 -3.21 5.23 10.67
C TRP A 179 -4.64 5.49 10.16
N ASP A 180 -4.83 5.50 8.83
CA ASP A 180 -6.13 5.69 8.21
C ASP A 180 -7.09 4.54 8.54
N LEU A 181 -6.62 3.29 8.50
CA LEU A 181 -7.42 2.14 8.92
C LEU A 181 -7.69 2.15 10.42
N LEU A 182 -6.73 2.59 11.26
CA LEU A 182 -6.94 2.70 12.70
C LEU A 182 -8.02 3.73 13.01
N ALA A 183 -7.99 4.89 12.34
CA ALA A 183 -9.03 5.90 12.44
C ALA A 183 -10.41 5.34 12.07
N GLN A 184 -10.52 4.59 10.97
CA GLN A 184 -11.78 3.95 10.56
C GLN A 184 -12.28 2.93 11.60
N ALA A 185 -11.38 2.09 12.11
CA ALA A 185 -11.71 1.09 13.13
C ALA A 185 -12.13 1.73 14.47
N SER A 186 -11.44 2.79 14.92
CA SER A 186 -11.80 3.54 16.12
C SER A 186 -13.15 4.26 15.95
N ALA A 187 -13.40 4.86 14.77
CA ALA A 187 -14.68 5.50 14.45
C ALA A 187 -15.84 4.50 14.51
N ALA A 188 -15.68 3.32 13.91
CA ALA A 188 -16.69 2.26 13.91
C ALA A 188 -16.97 1.68 15.32
N GLN A 189 -16.08 1.90 16.29
CA GLN A 189 -16.27 1.56 17.70
C GLN A 189 -16.82 2.72 18.54
N GLY A 190 -16.94 3.92 17.99
CA GLY A 190 -17.29 5.13 18.74
C GLY A 190 -16.16 5.67 19.64
N LEU A 191 -14.91 5.25 19.42
CA LEU A 191 -13.74 5.68 20.19
C LEU A 191 -13.20 7.01 19.63
N ARG A 192 -13.91 8.10 19.94
CA ARG A 192 -13.69 9.39 19.27
C ARG A 192 -12.30 10.00 19.50
N ASP A 193 -11.74 9.88 20.70
CA ASP A 193 -10.39 10.40 21.00
C ASP A 193 -9.32 9.65 20.19
N GLU A 194 -9.44 8.33 20.11
CA GLU A 194 -8.51 7.48 19.36
C GLU A 194 -8.62 7.71 17.85
N GLU A 195 -9.85 7.89 17.34
CA GLU A 195 -10.07 8.27 15.95
C GLU A 195 -9.37 9.60 15.62
N LEU A 196 -9.58 10.63 16.44
CA LEU A 196 -8.96 11.95 16.24
C LEU A 196 -7.44 11.86 16.29
N SER A 197 -6.89 11.10 17.23
CA SER A 197 -5.45 10.87 17.33
C SER A 197 -4.89 10.16 16.09
N ALA A 198 -5.54 9.10 15.62
CA ALA A 198 -5.09 8.36 14.44
C ALA A 198 -5.15 9.22 13.16
N ARG A 199 -6.22 9.99 12.98
CA ARG A 199 -6.32 10.97 11.86
C ARG A 199 -5.24 12.05 11.93
N ALA A 200 -4.88 12.49 13.14
CA ALA A 200 -3.83 13.48 13.32
C ALA A 200 -2.47 12.96 12.81
N GLU A 201 -2.16 11.68 13.01
CA GLU A 201 -0.92 11.08 12.52
C GLU A 201 -0.88 11.06 10.98
N SER A 202 -1.95 10.66 10.29
CA SER A 202 -2.02 10.74 8.82
C SER A 202 -1.83 12.17 8.29
N LEU A 203 -2.40 13.16 8.99
CA LEU A 203 -2.20 14.57 8.65
C LEU A 203 -0.75 15.02 8.89
N ALA A 204 -0.13 14.58 9.99
CA ALA A 204 1.25 14.89 10.28
C ALA A 204 2.21 14.32 9.22
N LEU A 205 1.99 13.07 8.78
CA LEU A 205 2.76 12.41 7.72
C LEU A 205 2.63 13.11 6.36
N THR A 206 1.49 13.77 6.11
CA THR A 206 1.26 14.57 4.89
C THR A 206 1.65 16.05 5.04
N GLY A 207 2.34 16.41 6.12
CA GLY A 207 2.85 17.77 6.38
C GLY A 207 1.78 18.76 6.87
N ARG A 208 0.54 18.33 7.11
CA ARG A 208 -0.56 19.16 7.61
C ARG A 208 -0.52 19.29 9.13
N LEU A 209 0.59 19.81 9.65
CA LEU A 209 0.92 19.84 11.08
C LEU A 209 -0.09 20.63 11.92
N ASP A 210 -0.57 21.78 11.43
CA ASP A 210 -1.55 22.60 12.16
C ASP A 210 -2.87 21.86 12.37
N GLN A 211 -3.33 21.15 11.33
CA GLN A 211 -4.57 20.36 11.41
C GLN A 211 -4.38 19.15 12.33
N ALA A 212 -3.23 18.49 12.27
CA ALA A 212 -2.88 17.40 13.18
C ALA A 212 -2.90 17.83 14.65
N ILE A 213 -2.28 18.99 14.96
CA ILE A 213 -2.29 19.57 16.32
C ILE A 213 -3.72 19.89 16.76
N GLY A 214 -4.55 20.44 15.88
CA GLY A 214 -5.97 20.71 16.16
C GLY A 214 -6.75 19.45 16.52
N LEU A 215 -6.57 18.35 15.78
CA LEU A 215 -7.22 17.07 16.07
C LEU A 215 -6.73 16.46 17.40
N LEU A 216 -5.43 16.49 17.68
CA LEU A 216 -4.89 16.00 18.96
C LEU A 216 -5.37 16.85 20.14
N SER A 217 -5.52 18.16 19.97
CA SER A 217 -6.05 19.05 21.01
C SER A 217 -7.50 18.69 21.34
N ASN A 218 -8.30 18.39 20.31
CA ASN A 218 -9.66 17.88 20.48
C ASN A 218 -9.67 16.48 21.12
N ALA A 219 -8.74 15.59 20.78
CA ALA A 219 -8.62 14.29 21.43
C ALA A 219 -8.28 14.43 22.93
N SER A 220 -7.37 15.33 23.27
CA SER A 220 -6.95 15.65 24.64
C SER A 220 -8.10 16.20 25.49
N SER A 221 -8.91 17.12 24.95
CA SER A 221 -10.03 17.73 25.68
C SER A 221 -11.17 16.77 26.02
N LEU A 222 -11.29 15.64 25.29
CA LEU A 222 -12.25 14.59 25.59
C LEU A 222 -11.84 13.69 26.75
N GLN A 223 -10.58 13.75 27.20
CA GLN A 223 -10.06 12.88 28.24
C GLN A 223 -10.18 13.51 29.63
N LYS A 224 -10.19 12.65 30.66
CA LYS A 224 -10.12 13.09 32.05
C LYS A 224 -8.79 13.80 32.31
N LEU A 225 -8.86 14.96 32.96
CA LEU A 225 -7.69 15.72 33.38
C LEU A 225 -6.73 14.88 34.21
N GLY A 226 -5.44 14.89 33.85
CA GLY A 226 -4.37 14.13 34.49
C GLY A 226 -4.31 12.64 34.09
N SER A 227 -5.13 12.20 33.13
CA SER A 227 -5.08 10.83 32.64
C SER A 227 -3.85 10.58 31.75
N LEU A 228 -3.41 9.32 31.69
CA LEU A 228 -2.29 8.93 30.82
C LEU A 228 -2.60 9.18 29.33
N LYS A 229 -3.87 9.02 28.91
CA LYS A 229 -4.29 9.31 27.53
C LYS A 229 -4.12 10.79 27.20
N GLN A 230 -4.59 11.68 28.08
CA GLN A 230 -4.41 13.12 27.91
C GLN A 230 -2.93 13.48 27.77
N ALA A 231 -2.09 13.00 28.69
CA ALA A 231 -0.65 13.27 28.68
C ALA A 231 0.04 12.79 27.38
N ARG A 232 -0.41 11.67 26.79
CA ARG A 232 0.10 11.18 25.51
C ARG A 232 -0.25 12.11 24.36
N TYR A 233 -1.51 12.58 24.29
CA TYR A 233 -1.94 13.50 23.24
C TYR A 233 -1.20 14.85 23.36
N ASP A 234 -1.06 15.38 24.58
CA ASP A 234 -0.34 16.63 24.83
C ASP A 234 1.14 16.51 24.47
N ALA A 235 1.80 15.42 24.85
CA ALA A 235 3.20 15.18 24.47
C ALA A 235 3.38 15.10 22.95
N ARG A 236 2.42 14.49 22.23
CA ARG A 236 2.47 14.43 20.76
C ARG A 236 2.26 15.80 20.13
N ILE A 237 1.36 16.64 20.68
CA ILE A 237 1.19 18.04 20.26
C ILE A 237 2.51 18.80 20.37
N ASP A 238 3.24 18.64 21.47
CA ASP A 238 4.53 19.31 21.68
C ASP A 238 5.56 18.87 20.64
N GLN A 239 5.63 17.56 20.32
CA GLN A 239 6.49 17.05 19.26
C GLN A 239 6.16 17.67 17.89
N LEU A 240 4.88 17.75 17.53
CA LEU A 240 4.46 18.34 16.25
C LEU A 240 4.73 19.85 16.19
N ARG A 241 4.58 20.58 17.30
CA ARG A 241 4.94 22.00 17.37
C ARG A 241 6.43 22.23 17.19
N GLN A 242 7.28 21.39 17.78
CA GLN A 242 8.72 21.44 17.58
C GLN A 242 9.09 21.16 16.11
N LEU A 243 8.43 20.18 15.49
CA LEU A 243 8.62 19.87 14.07
C LEU A 243 8.20 21.06 13.19
N GLN A 244 7.07 21.71 13.50
CA GLN A 244 6.60 22.87 12.77
C GLN A 244 7.60 24.03 12.84
N GLN A 245 8.18 24.32 14.02
CA GLN A 245 9.21 25.34 14.16
C GLN A 245 10.44 25.05 13.28
N ARG A 246 10.85 23.78 13.20
CA ARG A 246 11.94 23.34 12.32
C ARG A 246 11.60 23.48 10.83
N PHE A 247 10.33 23.38 10.43
CA PHE A 247 9.95 23.54 9.02
C PHE A 247 9.69 24.99 8.61
N ARG A 248 9.36 25.89 9.54
CA ARG A 248 9.17 27.33 9.24
C ARG A 248 10.36 27.96 8.55
N GLN A 249 11.59 27.52 8.87
CA GLN A 249 12.81 28.04 8.21
C GLN A 249 12.90 27.71 6.71
N TYR A 250 12.13 26.72 6.22
CA TYR A 250 12.12 26.29 4.83
C TYR A 250 10.88 26.73 4.05
N GLN A 251 9.88 27.30 4.72
CA GLN A 251 8.73 27.92 4.07
C GLN A 251 9.21 29.26 3.47
N ARG A 252 9.54 29.24 2.17
CA ARG A 252 9.81 30.49 1.42
C ARG A 252 8.53 31.32 1.39
N SER A 253 8.65 32.57 1.81
CA SER A 253 7.66 33.65 1.67
C SER A 253 7.19 33.82 0.25
#